data_AF-A0A3M9NMF9-F1
#
_entry.id   AF-A0A3M9NMF9-F1
#
_cell.length_a   1.000
_cell.length_b   1.000
_cell.length_c   1.000
_cell.angle_alpha   90.00
_cell.angle_beta   90.00
_cell.angle_gamma   90.00
#
_symmetry.space_group_name_H-M   'P 1'
#
loop_
_entity.id
_entity.type
_entity.pdbx_description
1 polymer ?
#
loop_
_entity_poly.entity_id
_entity_poly.type
_entity_poly.pdbx_seq_one_letter_code
_entity_poly.pdbx_strand_id
1 'polypeptide(L)'
;MKFVTAIVMLFVFSLNLAAQTDIPPKLRIVAGISGPELIHAGITYRIANVSQLGLNAGAASTLGMIWTAISLEHRLYLGKNDARINQKTWFFRQGSTFFPAAESPQRFTLNLTVGKDIPFRNIKNGITIDAGVFYLPESETSSIILLKSLNLWPALRFEFYF
;
A
#
# COMPACT_ATOMS: atom_id res chain seq x y z
N MET A 1 -4.50 31.26 15.24
CA MET A 1 -5.04 30.53 14.07
C MET A 1 -4.49 31.02 12.73
N LYS A 2 -4.35 32.34 12.47
CA LYS A 2 -3.85 32.86 11.17
C LYS A 2 -2.45 32.39 10.75
N PHE A 3 -1.56 32.11 11.71
CA PHE A 3 -0.21 31.61 11.42
C PHE A 3 -0.17 30.13 10.99
N VAL A 4 -1.12 29.32 11.45
CA VAL A 4 -1.17 27.89 11.09
C VAL A 4 -1.51 27.73 9.61
N THR A 5 -2.46 28.53 9.12
CA THR A 5 -2.86 28.53 7.70
C THR A 5 -1.74 29.01 6.79
N ALA A 6 -0.96 30.00 7.21
CA ALA A 6 0.19 30.50 6.46
C ALA A 6 1.33 29.47 6.40
N ILE A 7 1.59 28.74 7.49
CA ILE A 7 2.59 27.66 7.54
C ILE A 7 2.16 26.48 6.68
N VAL A 8 0.87 26.10 6.71
CA VAL A 8 0.31 25.05 5.86
C VAL A 8 0.40 25.46 4.38
N MET A 9 0.08 26.70 4.02
CA MET A 9 0.27 27.19 2.66
C MET A 9 1.74 27.18 2.23
N LEU A 10 2.68 27.60 3.10
CA LEU A 10 4.11 27.55 2.77
C LEU A 10 4.62 26.11 2.55
N PHE A 11 4.12 25.16 3.32
CA PHE A 11 4.41 23.73 3.10
C PHE A 11 3.84 23.22 1.78
N VAL A 12 2.62 23.65 1.40
CA VAL A 12 1.97 23.30 0.13
C VAL A 12 2.69 23.93 -1.07
N PHE A 13 3.20 25.16 -0.96
CA PHE A 13 3.92 25.86 -2.03
C PHE A 13 5.40 25.49 -2.15
N SER A 14 6.02 24.92 -1.12
CA SER A 14 7.43 24.45 -1.16
C SER A 14 7.63 23.10 -1.89
N LEU A 15 6.55 22.52 -2.45
CA LEU A 15 6.58 21.39 -3.37
C LEU A 15 7.16 21.82 -4.72
N ASN A 16 8.45 22.12 -4.71
CA ASN A 16 9.21 22.57 -5.86
C ASN A 16 9.05 21.60 -7.04
N LEU A 17 8.86 22.22 -8.21
CA LEU A 17 9.14 21.67 -9.52
C LEU A 17 10.61 21.23 -9.57
N ALA A 18 10.88 19.97 -9.26
CA ALA A 18 12.12 19.33 -9.67
C ALA A 18 11.90 18.78 -11.08
N ALA A 19 12.68 19.28 -12.04
CA ALA A 19 12.71 18.82 -13.42
C ALA A 19 12.81 17.28 -13.47
N GLN A 20 11.84 16.66 -14.12
CA GLN A 20 11.63 15.22 -14.19
C GLN A 20 12.61 14.62 -15.22
N THR A 21 13.81 14.24 -14.80
CA THR A 21 14.84 13.68 -15.69
C THR A 21 14.53 12.25 -16.13
N ASP A 22 13.73 11.50 -15.36
CA ASP A 22 13.25 10.18 -15.75
C ASP A 22 11.76 10.04 -15.40
N ILE A 23 10.95 9.67 -16.40
CA ILE A 23 9.53 9.37 -16.20
C ILE A 23 9.48 7.98 -15.54
N PRO A 24 9.00 7.85 -14.29
CA PRO A 24 8.90 6.55 -13.64
C PRO A 24 7.96 5.64 -14.45
N PRO A 25 8.22 4.32 -14.49
CA PRO A 25 7.37 3.40 -15.24
C PRO A 25 5.93 3.50 -14.72
N LYS A 26 4.98 3.67 -15.65
CA LYS A 26 3.55 3.77 -15.33
C LYS A 26 2.98 2.44 -14.85
N LEU A 27 3.54 1.33 -15.31
CA LEU A 27 3.15 -0.02 -14.93
C LEU A 27 4.35 -0.71 -14.30
N ARG A 28 4.16 -1.41 -13.18
CA ARG A 28 5.16 -2.28 -12.57
C ARG A 28 4.57 -3.65 -12.32
N ILE A 29 5.37 -4.68 -12.48
CA ILE A 29 5.03 -6.03 -12.04
C ILE A 29 5.56 -6.20 -10.63
N VAL A 30 4.78 -6.79 -9.74
CA VAL A 30 5.14 -6.97 -8.34
C VAL A 30 5.03 -8.42 -7.91
N ALA A 31 5.91 -8.86 -7.03
CA ALA A 31 5.86 -10.17 -6.40
C ALA A 31 6.45 -10.09 -4.99
N GLY A 32 5.81 -10.71 -4.01
CA GLY A 32 6.21 -10.53 -2.62
C GLY A 32 5.58 -11.49 -1.64
N ILE A 33 5.84 -11.20 -0.38
CA ILE A 33 5.26 -11.85 0.79
C ILE A 33 4.61 -10.79 1.67
N SER A 34 3.46 -11.12 2.27
CA SER A 34 2.80 -10.23 3.22
C SER A 34 2.07 -10.96 4.34
N GLY A 35 1.81 -10.26 5.44
CA GLY A 35 0.69 -10.57 6.33
C GLY A 35 -0.44 -9.61 5.97
N PRO A 36 -1.64 -10.07 5.55
CA PRO A 36 -2.17 -11.44 5.65
C PRO A 36 -1.94 -12.39 4.45
N GLU A 37 -1.42 -11.91 3.30
CA GLU A 37 -1.22 -12.75 2.11
C GLU A 37 0.20 -13.29 2.06
N LEU A 38 0.40 -14.56 2.44
CA LEU A 38 1.73 -15.17 2.54
C LEU A 38 2.61 -14.93 1.31
N ILE A 39 2.04 -15.14 0.12
CA ILE A 39 2.68 -14.88 -1.16
C ILE A 39 1.70 -14.17 -2.09
N HIS A 40 2.19 -13.20 -2.86
CA HIS A 40 1.37 -12.50 -3.84
C HIS A 40 2.18 -12.09 -5.05
N ALA A 41 1.51 -11.95 -6.19
CA ALA A 41 2.03 -11.34 -7.41
C ALA A 41 0.95 -10.50 -8.07
N GLY A 42 1.35 -9.48 -8.81
CA GLY A 42 0.38 -8.55 -9.38
C GLY A 42 0.99 -7.45 -10.22
N ILE A 43 0.16 -6.44 -10.43
CA ILE A 43 0.53 -5.25 -11.18
C ILE A 43 0.18 -4.01 -10.39
N THR A 44 1.01 -2.97 -10.54
CA THR A 44 0.70 -1.65 -10.04
C THR A 44 0.73 -0.64 -11.17
N TYR A 45 -0.23 0.27 -11.17
CA TYR A 45 -0.39 1.32 -12.17
C TYR A 45 -0.36 2.69 -11.51
N ARG A 46 0.56 3.54 -11.96
CA ARG A 46 0.72 4.91 -11.49
C ARG A 46 -0.26 5.83 -12.22
N ILE A 47 -1.30 6.25 -11.50
CA ILE A 47 -2.30 7.19 -12.00
C ILE A 47 -1.76 8.62 -11.98
N ALA A 48 -1.00 8.98 -10.95
CA ALA A 48 -0.39 10.30 -10.81
C ALA A 48 0.98 10.20 -10.11
N ASN A 49 1.75 11.27 -10.12
CA ASN A 49 3.06 11.32 -9.44
C ASN A 49 2.98 10.99 -7.93
N VAL A 50 1.82 11.18 -7.32
CA VAL A 50 1.55 10.88 -5.91
C VAL A 50 0.62 9.69 -5.68
N SER A 51 0.12 9.03 -6.74
CA SER A 51 -0.97 8.05 -6.63
C SER A 51 -0.72 6.83 -7.50
N GLN A 52 -0.86 5.64 -6.90
CA GLN A 52 -0.70 4.36 -7.58
C GLN A 52 -1.82 3.41 -7.14
N LEU A 53 -2.41 2.68 -8.08
CA LEU A 53 -3.28 1.54 -7.79
C LEU A 53 -2.51 0.23 -7.98
N GLY A 54 -2.89 -0.80 -7.24
CA GLY A 54 -2.35 -2.14 -7.37
C GLY A 54 -3.46 -3.18 -7.37
N LEU A 55 -3.28 -4.20 -8.19
CA LEU A 55 -4.08 -5.40 -8.19
C LEU A 55 -3.15 -6.59 -8.02
N ASN A 56 -3.34 -7.36 -6.95
CA ASN A 56 -2.55 -8.53 -6.63
C ASN A 56 -3.43 -9.76 -6.54
N ALA A 57 -2.86 -10.91 -6.89
CA ALA A 57 -3.42 -12.23 -6.62
C ALA A 57 -2.37 -13.04 -5.87
N GLY A 58 -2.82 -13.84 -4.92
CA GLY A 58 -1.91 -14.53 -4.02
C GLY A 58 -2.55 -15.70 -3.31
N ALA A 59 -1.81 -16.17 -2.31
CA ALA A 59 -2.26 -17.20 -1.41
C ALA A 59 -2.03 -16.77 0.04
N ALA A 60 -3.03 -16.97 0.88
CA ALA A 60 -2.91 -16.91 2.33
C ALA A 60 -2.97 -18.32 2.91
N SER A 61 -2.43 -18.51 4.11
CA SER A 61 -2.61 -19.75 4.87
C SER A 61 -3.26 -19.47 6.20
N THR A 62 -4.23 -20.29 6.56
CA THR A 62 -4.86 -20.27 7.88
C THR A 62 -5.07 -21.71 8.31
N LEU A 63 -4.46 -22.09 9.45
CA LEU A 63 -4.64 -23.41 10.07
C LEU A 63 -4.38 -24.59 9.13
N GLY A 64 -3.38 -24.48 8.25
CA GLY A 64 -2.99 -25.56 7.32
C GLY A 64 -3.75 -25.58 5.99
N MET A 65 -4.70 -24.68 5.78
CA MET A 65 -5.39 -24.51 4.49
C MET A 65 -4.80 -23.32 3.72
N ILE A 66 -4.57 -23.52 2.42
CA ILE A 66 -4.13 -22.47 1.50
C ILE A 66 -5.37 -21.89 0.81
N TRP A 67 -5.59 -20.58 0.95
CA TRP A 67 -6.69 -19.86 0.33
C TRP A 67 -6.18 -18.92 -0.74
N THR A 68 -6.88 -18.86 -1.87
CA THR A 68 -6.62 -17.82 -2.86
C THR A 68 -7.00 -16.46 -2.30
N ALA A 69 -6.24 -15.44 -2.71
CA ALA A 69 -6.44 -14.07 -2.29
C ALA A 69 -6.42 -13.16 -3.51
N ILE A 70 -7.33 -12.18 -3.56
CA ILE A 70 -7.34 -11.12 -4.57
C ILE A 70 -7.34 -9.79 -3.84
N SER A 71 -6.42 -8.90 -4.18
CA SER A 71 -6.18 -7.69 -3.39
C SER A 71 -6.17 -6.47 -4.27
N LEU A 72 -6.87 -5.44 -3.83
CA LEU A 72 -6.88 -4.12 -4.43
C LEU A 72 -6.21 -3.16 -3.47
N GLU A 73 -5.28 -2.35 -3.96
CA GLU A 73 -4.58 -1.37 -3.15
C GLU A 73 -4.45 -0.02 -3.82
N HIS A 74 -4.34 1.01 -2.99
CA HIS A 74 -4.02 2.37 -3.36
C HIS A 74 -2.85 2.84 -2.51
N ARG A 75 -1.84 3.43 -3.16
CA ARG A 75 -0.68 4.04 -2.50
C ARG A 75 -0.68 5.54 -2.77
N LEU A 76 -0.62 6.31 -1.70
CA LEU A 76 -0.43 7.75 -1.71
C LEU A 76 1.01 8.08 -1.33
N TYR A 77 1.80 8.58 -2.27
CA TYR A 77 3.21 8.91 -2.07
C TYR A 77 3.38 10.31 -1.48
N LEU A 78 4.15 10.39 -0.39
CA LEU A 78 4.31 11.56 0.46
C LEU A 78 5.79 11.85 0.74
N GLY A 79 6.07 13.01 1.33
CA GLY A 79 7.41 13.42 1.71
C GLY A 79 8.24 14.02 0.57
N LYS A 80 9.56 14.11 0.81
CA LYS A 80 10.54 14.65 -0.13
C LYS A 80 10.91 13.62 -1.21
N ASN A 81 11.26 14.09 -2.38
CA ASN A 81 11.81 13.25 -3.44
C ASN A 81 13.16 12.67 -3.00
N ASP A 82 13.40 11.39 -3.31
CA ASP A 82 14.74 10.80 -3.22
C ASP A 82 15.63 11.44 -4.29
N ALA A 83 16.76 12.01 -3.87
CA ALA A 83 17.67 12.74 -4.76
C ALA A 83 18.25 11.88 -5.89
N ARG A 84 18.32 10.56 -5.71
CA ARG A 84 18.89 9.63 -6.70
C ARG A 84 17.95 9.35 -7.86
N ILE A 85 16.64 9.40 -7.60
CA ILE A 85 15.61 8.98 -8.57
C ILE A 85 14.54 10.05 -8.82
N ASN A 86 14.70 11.23 -8.21
CA ASN A 86 13.76 12.35 -8.24
C ASN A 86 12.28 11.94 -8.06
N GLN A 87 12.02 11.04 -7.12
CA GLN A 87 10.67 10.51 -6.88
C GLN A 87 10.40 10.39 -5.38
N LYS A 88 9.16 10.63 -4.97
CA LYS A 88 8.70 10.26 -3.63
C LYS A 88 8.78 8.73 -3.48
N THR A 89 9.39 8.30 -2.38
CA THR A 89 9.60 6.88 -2.05
C THR A 89 8.76 6.43 -0.87
N TRP A 90 8.42 7.34 0.05
CA TRP A 90 7.52 7.05 1.16
C TRP A 90 6.07 7.09 0.71
N PHE A 91 5.26 6.17 1.23
CA PHE A 91 3.84 6.11 0.91
C PHE A 91 3.00 5.67 2.11
N PHE A 92 1.74 6.09 2.08
CA PHE A 92 0.65 5.49 2.82
C PHE A 92 -0.13 4.57 1.88
N ARG A 93 -0.47 3.37 2.34
CA ARG A 93 -1.24 2.39 1.58
C ARG A 93 -2.56 2.12 2.26
N GLN A 94 -3.62 2.14 1.46
CA GLN A 94 -4.93 1.60 1.81
C GLN A 94 -5.26 0.49 0.83
N GLY A 95 -5.73 -0.64 1.31
CA GLY A 95 -6.12 -1.74 0.44
C GLY A 95 -7.10 -2.69 1.11
N SER A 96 -7.56 -3.64 0.31
CA SER A 96 -8.46 -4.69 0.74
C SER A 96 -8.11 -5.98 0.04
N THR A 97 -8.24 -7.08 0.79
CA THR A 97 -7.98 -8.43 0.29
C THR A 97 -9.26 -9.24 0.40
N PHE A 98 -9.65 -9.89 -0.70
CA PHE A 98 -10.77 -10.82 -0.78
C PHE A 98 -10.26 -12.27 -0.77
N PHE A 99 -10.81 -13.08 0.13
CA PHE A 99 -10.56 -14.52 0.26
C PHE A 99 -11.81 -15.30 -0.18
N PRO A 100 -11.88 -15.79 -1.42
CA PRO A 100 -13.09 -16.44 -1.94
C PRO A 100 -13.50 -17.70 -1.17
N ALA A 101 -12.51 -18.41 -0.63
CA ALA A 101 -12.69 -19.66 0.11
C ALA A 101 -12.94 -19.48 1.61
N ALA A 102 -12.84 -18.25 2.14
CA ALA A 102 -13.07 -17.99 3.56
C ALA A 102 -14.58 -17.98 3.88
N GLU A 103 -14.92 -18.38 5.09
CA GLU A 103 -16.27 -18.25 5.62
C GLU A 103 -16.64 -16.77 5.81
N SER A 104 -17.91 -16.42 5.57
CA SER A 104 -18.39 -15.08 5.90
C SER A 104 -18.32 -14.91 7.42
N PRO A 105 -17.79 -13.79 7.96
CA PRO A 105 -17.45 -12.50 7.32
C PRO A 105 -15.95 -12.28 7.04
N GLN A 106 -15.11 -13.30 7.22
CA GLN A 106 -13.65 -13.24 7.07
C GLN A 106 -13.18 -13.17 5.61
N ARG A 107 -14.14 -13.06 4.67
CA ARG A 107 -13.89 -12.96 3.23
C ARG A 107 -13.16 -11.70 2.83
N PHE A 108 -13.22 -10.64 3.62
CA PHE A 108 -12.55 -9.38 3.31
C PHE A 108 -11.64 -8.95 4.45
N THR A 109 -10.48 -8.40 4.13
CA THR A 109 -9.70 -7.59 5.06
C THR A 109 -9.55 -6.18 4.53
N LEU A 110 -9.35 -5.25 5.45
CA LEU A 110 -8.89 -3.89 5.14
C LEU A 110 -7.47 -3.75 5.67
N ASN A 111 -6.56 -3.23 4.86
CA ASN A 111 -5.18 -3.01 5.26
C ASN A 111 -4.82 -1.51 5.19
N LEU A 112 -4.13 -1.04 6.21
CA LEU A 112 -3.59 0.31 6.30
C LEU A 112 -2.12 0.20 6.69
N THR A 113 -1.22 0.58 5.79
CA THR A 113 0.23 0.48 6.02
C THR A 113 0.97 1.75 5.62
N VAL A 114 2.14 1.94 6.22
CA VAL A 114 3.11 2.96 5.82
C VAL A 114 4.35 2.24 5.33
N GLY A 115 4.89 2.71 4.22
CA GLY A 115 5.96 2.02 3.54
C GLY A 115 6.91 2.91 2.78
N LYS A 116 7.91 2.25 2.20
CA LYS A 116 8.93 2.86 1.39
C LYS A 116 9.31 1.98 0.20
N ASP A 117 9.33 2.58 -0.98
CA ASP A 117 9.97 2.02 -2.17
C ASP A 117 11.49 2.28 -2.09
N ILE A 118 12.28 1.22 -2.22
CA ILE A 118 13.74 1.23 -2.21
C ILE A 118 14.21 0.82 -3.62
N PRO A 119 14.47 1.80 -4.51
CA PRO A 119 14.96 1.52 -5.86
C PRO A 119 16.36 0.92 -5.82
N PHE A 120 16.62 -0.01 -6.73
CA PHE A 120 17.98 -0.44 -7.05
C PHE A 120 18.66 0.58 -7.97
N ARG A 121 19.83 0.20 -8.52
CA ARG A 121 20.56 1.07 -9.48
C ARG A 121 19.73 1.44 -10.71
N ASN A 122 18.80 0.57 -11.12
CA ASN A 122 17.82 0.87 -12.16
C ASN A 122 16.50 1.27 -11.49
N ILE A 123 15.99 2.47 -11.76
CA ILE A 123 14.74 2.98 -11.15
C ILE A 123 13.53 2.09 -11.41
N LYS A 124 13.59 1.24 -12.45
CA LYS A 124 12.52 0.33 -12.84
C LYS A 124 12.35 -0.83 -11.86
N ASN A 125 13.39 -1.20 -11.11
CA ASN A 125 13.32 -2.31 -10.17
C ASN A 125 13.76 -1.93 -8.75
N GLY A 126 13.30 -2.71 -7.78
CA GLY A 126 13.61 -2.47 -6.38
C GLY A 126 12.75 -3.29 -5.44
N ILE A 127 12.76 -2.88 -4.17
CA ILE A 127 12.02 -3.52 -3.09
C ILE A 127 11.08 -2.51 -2.46
N THR A 128 9.86 -2.93 -2.19
CA THR A 128 8.88 -2.24 -1.36
C THR A 128 8.88 -2.92 0.01
N ILE A 129 8.97 -2.12 1.07
CA ILE A 129 8.77 -2.58 2.45
C ILE A 129 7.69 -1.71 3.08
N ASP A 130 6.66 -2.32 3.66
CA ASP A 130 5.64 -1.59 4.43
C ASP A 130 5.13 -2.38 5.61
N ALA A 131 4.71 -1.64 6.64
CA ALA A 131 4.18 -2.19 7.87
C ALA A 131 2.97 -1.37 8.34
N GLY A 132 2.08 -2.01 9.09
CA GLY A 132 0.91 -1.37 9.65
C GLY A 132 -0.05 -2.39 10.24
N VAL A 133 -1.33 -2.21 9.95
CA VAL A 133 -2.39 -3.05 10.50
C VAL A 133 -3.35 -3.51 9.43
N PHE A 134 -3.93 -4.69 9.64
CA PHE A 134 -5.11 -5.12 8.91
C PHE A 134 -6.25 -5.39 9.88
N TYR A 135 -7.47 -5.13 9.41
CA TYR A 135 -8.72 -5.40 10.09
C TYR A 135 -9.42 -6.59 9.44
N LEU A 136 -9.80 -7.56 10.27
CA LEU A 136 -10.62 -8.70 9.88
C LEU A 136 -12.04 -8.51 10.46
N PRO A 137 -13.08 -8.37 9.63
CA PRO A 137 -14.45 -8.29 10.11
C PRO A 137 -14.87 -9.58 10.83
N GLU A 138 -15.52 -9.46 11.98
CA GLU A 138 -16.00 -10.60 12.78
C GLU A 138 -17.49 -10.90 12.61
N SER A 139 -18.29 -9.95 12.13
CA SER A 139 -19.73 -10.14 11.83
C SER A 139 -20.16 -9.36 10.57
N GLU A 140 -21.17 -9.83 9.83
CA GLU A 140 -21.76 -9.10 8.69
C GLU A 140 -22.41 -7.77 9.13
N THR A 141 -22.82 -7.69 10.39
CA THR A 141 -23.42 -6.52 11.05
C THR A 141 -22.39 -5.54 11.63
N SER A 142 -21.09 -5.78 11.43
CA SER A 142 -20.01 -4.91 11.91
C SER A 142 -20.02 -3.61 11.11
N SER A 143 -20.90 -2.69 11.48
CA SER A 143 -20.87 -1.33 10.97
C SER A 143 -19.49 -0.73 11.27
N ILE A 144 -18.85 -0.16 10.25
CA ILE A 144 -17.52 0.46 10.24
C ILE A 144 -17.34 1.56 11.34
N ILE A 145 -18.41 1.90 12.06
CA ILE A 145 -18.54 3.11 12.87
C ILE A 145 -18.52 2.85 14.39
N LEU A 146 -18.60 1.61 14.89
CA LEU A 146 -18.64 1.36 16.35
C LEU A 146 -17.36 0.70 16.90
N LEU A 147 -16.43 1.57 17.28
CA LEU A 147 -15.13 1.34 17.94
C LEU A 147 -15.27 0.77 19.37
N LYS A 148 -15.45 -0.54 19.55
CA LYS A 148 -15.24 -1.16 20.88
C LYS A 148 -14.29 -2.34 20.94
N SER A 149 -14.00 -3.01 19.83
CA SER A 149 -12.87 -3.94 19.70
C SER A 149 -12.52 -4.12 18.22
N LEU A 150 -11.70 -3.23 17.66
CA LEU A 150 -11.18 -3.46 16.31
C LEU A 150 -10.24 -4.67 16.39
N ASN A 151 -10.61 -5.77 15.71
CA ASN A 151 -9.76 -6.93 15.56
C ASN A 151 -8.62 -6.59 14.58
N LEU A 152 -7.61 -5.88 15.10
CA LEU A 152 -6.45 -5.41 14.36
C LEU A 152 -5.30 -6.38 14.52
N TRP A 153 -4.71 -6.75 13.39
CA TRP A 153 -3.56 -7.62 13.31
C TRP A 153 -2.40 -6.89 12.63
N PRO A 154 -1.14 -7.23 12.96
CA PRO A 154 0.00 -6.63 12.30
C PRO A 154 0.02 -7.01 10.81
N ALA A 155 0.17 -6.00 9.96
CA ALA A 155 0.45 -6.17 8.54
C ALA A 155 1.92 -5.86 8.28
N LEU A 156 2.61 -6.74 7.57
CA LEU A 156 3.99 -6.54 7.13
C LEU A 156 4.11 -7.06 5.71
N ARG A 157 4.74 -6.30 4.82
CA ARG A 157 4.94 -6.70 3.43
C ARG A 157 6.35 -6.42 2.96
N PHE A 158 6.88 -7.38 2.20
CA PHE A 158 8.10 -7.28 1.42
C PHE A 158 7.79 -7.67 -0.02
N GLU A 159 8.06 -6.78 -0.97
CA GLU A 159 7.67 -6.97 -2.36
C GLU A 159 8.76 -6.48 -3.31
N PHE A 160 9.11 -7.29 -4.29
CA PHE A 160 9.95 -6.89 -5.41
C PHE A 160 9.10 -6.28 -6.50
N TYR A 161 9.58 -5.21 -7.13
CA TYR A 161 8.96 -4.62 -8.30
C TYR A 161 9.93 -4.58 -9.49
N PHE A 162 9.37 -4.67 -10.69
CA PHE A 162 10.07 -4.71 -11.99
C PHE A 162 9.38 -3.82 -13.03
#